data_AF-A0A527ZF03-F1
#
_entry.id   AF-A0A527ZF03-F1
#
_cell.length_a   1.000
_cell.length_b   1.000
_cell.length_c   1.000
_cell.angle_alpha   90.00
_cell.angle_beta   90.00
_cell.angle_gamma   90.00
#
_symmetry.space_group_name_H-M   'P 1'
#
loop_
_entity.id
_entity.type
_entity.pdbx_description
1 polymer ?
#
loop_
_entity_poly.entity_id
_entity_poly.type
_entity_poly.pdbx_seq_one_letter_code
_entity_poly.pdbx_strand_id
1 'polypeptide(L)'
;MTAPAAALQKALFEALNGDGSLSAALGGAKLFDHAPENVPFPYVTYGRTSVYDWTTGMENDAEQLFTLHFWSKSEARKEMLDAMDLVSTRLQDA
;
A
#
# COMPACT_ATOMS: atom_id res chain seq x y z
N MET A 1 20.19 9.62 8.68
CA MET A 1 20.10 8.91 7.39
C MET A 1 18.72 8.26 7.36
N THR A 2 17.79 8.79 6.56
CA THR A 2 16.48 8.16 6.40
C THR A 2 16.69 6.86 5.65
N ALA A 3 16.35 5.72 6.27
CA ALA A 3 16.48 4.43 5.61
C ALA A 3 15.72 4.44 4.27
N PRO A 4 16.24 3.82 3.20
CA PRO A 4 15.55 3.72 1.90
C PRO A 4 14.11 3.17 2.05
N ALA A 5 13.91 2.31 3.05
CA ALA A 5 12.63 1.87 3.61
C ALA A 5 11.57 2.98 3.73
N ALA A 6 11.93 4.04 4.45
CA ALA A 6 11.01 5.11 4.80
C ALA A 6 10.78 6.06 3.62
N ALA A 7 11.77 6.22 2.72
CA ALA A 7 11.59 6.99 1.49
C ALA A 7 10.60 6.31 0.54
N LEU A 8 10.73 4.98 0.34
CA LEU A 8 9.78 4.22 -0.48
C LEU A 8 8.37 4.25 0.12
N GLN A 9 8.23 3.96 1.42
CA GLN A 9 6.92 3.97 2.08
C GLN A 9 6.23 5.34 1.95
N LYS A 10 7.00 6.43 2.08
CA LYS A 10 6.45 7.78 1.93
C LYS A 10 6.01 8.05 0.49
N ALA A 11 6.84 7.72 -0.51
CA ALA A 11 6.47 7.87 -1.92
C ALA A 11 5.23 7.06 -2.28
N LEU A 12 5.13 5.82 -1.76
CA LEU A 12 3.96 4.97 -1.94
C LEU A 12 2.71 5.58 -1.31
N PHE A 13 2.84 6.12 -0.10
CA PHE A 13 1.74 6.80 0.59
C PHE A 13 1.25 8.01 -0.21
N GLU A 14 2.16 8.85 -0.71
CA GLU A 14 1.83 10.02 -1.52
C GLU A 14 1.15 9.63 -2.84
N ALA A 15 1.65 8.58 -3.51
CA ALA A 15 1.07 8.07 -4.75
C ALA A 15 -0.35 7.50 -4.54
N LEU A 16 -0.54 6.66 -3.52
CA LEU A 16 -1.82 6.00 -3.24
C LEU A 16 -2.85 6.97 -2.67
N ASN A 17 -2.43 7.89 -1.81
CA ASN A 17 -3.33 8.91 -1.23
C ASN A 17 -3.73 9.98 -2.26
N GLY A 18 -2.88 10.24 -3.27
CA GLY A 18 -3.20 11.10 -4.40
C GLY A 18 -4.12 10.46 -5.43
N ASP A 19 -4.32 9.14 -5.38
CA ASP A 19 -5.12 8.42 -6.37
C ASP A 19 -6.62 8.55 -6.09
N GLY A 20 -7.28 9.34 -6.94
CA GLY A 20 -8.72 9.57 -6.86
C GLY A 20 -9.55 8.32 -7.15
N SER A 21 -9.06 7.39 -7.97
CA SER A 21 -9.77 6.14 -8.29
C SER A 21 -9.77 5.19 -7.11
N LEU A 22 -8.62 5.01 -6.44
CA LEU A 22 -8.52 4.22 -5.22
C LEU A 22 -9.37 4.82 -4.10
N SER A 23 -9.31 6.15 -3.94
CA SER A 23 -10.14 6.88 -2.97
C SER A 23 -11.63 6.67 -3.26
N ALA A 24 -12.04 6.71 -4.52
CA ALA A 24 -13.43 6.46 -4.91
C ALA A 24 -13.84 5.00 -4.63
N ALA A 25 -12.99 4.02 -4.94
CA ALA A 25 -13.24 2.59 -4.69
C ALA A 25 -13.39 2.27 -3.20
N LEU A 26 -12.64 2.97 -2.33
CA LEU A 26 -12.74 2.81 -0.88
C LEU A 26 -13.86 3.65 -0.23
N GLY A 27 -14.48 4.55 -0.99
CA GLY A 27 -15.46 5.52 -0.49
C GLY A 27 -14.82 6.63 0.37
N GLY A 28 -13.58 6.99 0.07
CA GLY A 28 -12.79 8.06 0.68
C GLY A 28 -11.31 7.69 0.85
N ALA A 29 -10.54 8.60 1.44
CA ALA A 29 -9.14 8.35 1.83
C ALA A 29 -9.07 7.45 3.07
N LYS A 30 -9.40 6.17 2.89
CA LYS A 30 -9.41 5.16 3.95
C LYS A 30 -8.17 4.27 3.91
N LEU A 31 -7.01 4.91 3.76
CA LEU A 31 -5.70 4.29 3.89
C LEU A 31 -5.14 4.65 5.26
N PHE A 32 -4.86 3.64 6.08
CA PHE A 32 -4.38 3.82 7.44
C PHE A 32 -3.10 3.02 7.65
N ASP A 33 -2.13 3.57 8.38
CA ASP A 33 -0.99 2.78 8.86
C ASP A 33 -1.44 1.79 9.95
N HIS A 34 -2.10 2.34 10.96
CA HIS A 34 -2.78 1.59 12.00
C HIS A 34 -4.27 1.95 11.96
N ALA A 35 -5.13 0.97 11.70
CA ALA A 35 -6.58 1.22 11.70
C ALA A 35 -7.07 1.50 13.12
N PRO A 36 -7.76 2.64 13.36
CA PRO A 36 -8.41 2.87 14.65
C PRO A 36 -9.57 1.90 14.90
N GLU A 37 -9.97 1.78 16.15
CA GLU A 37 -11.20 1.11 16.54
C GLU A 37 -12.42 1.83 15.90
N ASN A 38 -13.27 1.12 15.17
CA ASN A 38 -14.41 1.62 14.35
C ASN A 38 -14.12 2.28 12.99
N VAL A 39 -13.19 1.78 12.18
CA VAL A 39 -13.10 2.22 10.77
C VAL A 39 -14.27 1.67 9.92
N PRO A 40 -14.99 2.52 9.17
CA PRO A 40 -16.03 2.07 8.25
C PRO A 40 -15.43 1.37 7.01
N PHE A 41 -15.78 0.11 6.82
CA PHE A 41 -15.42 -0.68 5.62
C PHE A 41 -15.99 -0.06 4.33
N PRO A 42 -15.37 -0.32 3.16
CA PRO A 42 -14.04 -0.94 2.99
C PRO A 42 -12.90 0.02 3.35
N TYR A 43 -11.76 -0.49 3.81
CA TYR A 43 -10.55 0.30 4.10
C TYR A 43 -9.29 -0.52 3.84
N VAL A 44 -8.15 0.17 3.71
CA VAL A 44 -6.85 -0.45 3.50
C VAL A 44 -5.92 -0.08 4.64
N THR A 45 -5.16 -1.06 5.11
CA THR A 45 -4.12 -0.83 6.11
C THR A 45 -2.75 -1.18 5.57
N TYR A 46 -1.76 -0.38 5.92
CA TYR A 46 -0.37 -0.73 5.69
C TYR A 46 0.05 -1.86 6.64
N GLY A 47 0.57 -2.92 6.05
CA GLY A 47 1.16 -4.03 6.78
C GLY A 47 2.63 -3.76 7.11
N ARG A 48 3.35 -4.84 7.40
CA ARG A 48 4.79 -4.73 7.72
C ARG A 48 5.60 -4.44 6.46
N THR A 49 6.41 -3.39 6.50
CA THR A 49 7.51 -3.18 5.56
C THR A 49 8.74 -3.91 6.08
N SER A 50 9.36 -4.77 5.27
CA SER A 50 10.60 -5.47 5.61
C SER A 50 11.63 -5.22 4.51
N VAL A 51 12.81 -4.74 4.89
CA VAL A 51 13.92 -4.55 3.96
C VAL A 51 14.84 -5.75 4.07
N TYR A 52 15.10 -6.38 2.94
CA TYR A 52 16.11 -7.42 2.80
C TYR A 52 17.34 -6.79 2.16
N ASP A 53 18.45 -6.76 2.90
CA ASP A 53 19.75 -6.34 2.37
C ASP A 53 20.43 -7.58 1.80
N TRP A 54 20.28 -7.82 0.49
CA TRP A 54 21.06 -8.83 -0.19
C TRP A 54 22.42 -8.25 -0.56
N THR A 55 23.31 -8.11 0.43
CA THR A 55 24.73 -7.83 0.14
C THR A 55 25.39 -9.14 -0.34
N THR A 56 25.33 -9.43 -1.64
CA THR A 56 26.30 -10.33 -2.28
C THR A 56 26.90 -9.66 -3.52
N GLY A 57 27.94 -8.84 -3.31
CA GLY A 57 28.86 -8.46 -4.36
C GLY A 57 28.34 -7.43 -5.37
N MET A 58 28.84 -6.20 -5.26
CA MET A 58 28.83 -5.12 -6.26
C MET A 58 27.50 -4.51 -6.71
N GLU A 59 26.35 -5.11 -6.42
CA GLU A 59 25.03 -4.55 -6.76
C GLU A 59 24.28 -4.28 -5.44
N ASN A 60 24.02 -3.00 -5.16
CA ASN A 60 23.29 -2.57 -3.96
C ASN A 60 21.78 -2.69 -4.24
N ASP A 61 21.29 -3.91 -4.30
CA ASP A 61 19.87 -4.21 -4.43
C ASP A 61 19.25 -4.33 -3.04
N ALA A 62 18.79 -3.20 -2.53
CA ALA A 62 17.95 -3.17 -1.33
C ALA A 62 16.54 -3.66 -1.72
N GLU A 63 16.25 -4.93 -1.47
CA GLU A 63 14.91 -5.49 -1.69
C GLU A 63 13.98 -5.03 -0.58
N GLN A 64 12.81 -4.49 -0.94
CA GLN A 64 11.84 -3.99 0.01
C GLN A 64 10.52 -4.73 -0.15
N LEU A 65 10.18 -5.56 0.82
CA LEU A 65 8.88 -6.20 0.89
C LEU A 65 7.89 -5.26 1.57
N PHE A 66 6.84 -4.89 0.84
CA PHE A 66 5.75 -4.08 1.34
C PHE A 66 4.45 -4.87 1.32
N THR A 67 3.67 -4.79 2.39
CA THR A 67 2.40 -5.53 2.52
C THR A 67 1.26 -4.55 2.67
N LEU A 68 0.19 -4.75 1.90
CA LEU A 68 -1.08 -4.01 2.02
C LEU A 68 -2.19 -4.99 2.39
N HIS A 69 -2.95 -4.68 3.44
CA HIS A 69 -4.14 -5.45 3.80
C HIS A 69 -5.38 -4.68 3.40
N PHE A 70 -6.22 -5.33 2.60
CA PHE A 70 -7.52 -4.80 2.19
C PHE A 70 -8.58 -5.42 3.09
N TRP A 71 -9.45 -4.58 3.65
CA TRP A 71 -10.51 -4.98 4.55
C TRP A 71 -11.86 -4.61 3.96
N SER A 72 -12.76 -5.58 3.84
CA SER A 72 -14.13 -5.38 3.36
C SER A 72 -15.10 -6.19 4.19
N LYS A 73 -16.29 -5.64 4.38
CA LYS A 73 -17.43 -6.33 5.00
C LYS A 73 -18.29 -7.04 3.97
N SER A 74 -18.18 -6.66 2.69
CA SER A 74 -18.96 -7.23 1.60
C SER A 74 -18.35 -8.55 1.14
N GLU A 75 -19.18 -9.54 0.87
CA GLU A 75 -18.77 -10.81 0.22
C GLU A 75 -18.34 -10.61 -1.25
N ALA A 76 -18.59 -9.41 -1.80
CA ALA A 76 -18.19 -8.99 -3.13
C ALA A 76 -16.67 -8.83 -3.24
N ARG A 77 -15.99 -9.95 -3.54
CA ARG A 77 -14.55 -9.99 -3.80
C ARG A 77 -14.14 -9.14 -5.01
N LYS A 78 -15.07 -8.87 -5.93
CA LYS A 78 -14.82 -8.10 -7.16
C LYS A 78 -14.38 -6.66 -6.88
N GLU A 79 -15.04 -5.96 -5.95
CA GLU A 79 -14.67 -4.57 -5.59
C GLU A 79 -13.27 -4.51 -4.97
N MET A 80 -12.91 -5.50 -4.15
CA MET A 80 -11.56 -5.62 -3.59
C MET A 80 -10.51 -5.90 -4.66
N LEU A 81 -10.81 -6.82 -5.59
CA LEU A 81 -9.88 -7.14 -6.68
C LEU A 81 -9.66 -5.93 -7.60
N ASP A 82 -10.70 -5.16 -7.87
CA ASP A 82 -10.61 -3.91 -8.64
C ASP A 82 -9.73 -2.87 -7.91
N ALA A 83 -9.94 -2.69 -6.60
CA ALA A 83 -9.06 -1.83 -5.79
C ALA A 83 -7.61 -2.32 -5.77
N MET A 84 -7.37 -3.64 -5.70
CA MET A 84 -6.01 -4.21 -5.76
C MET A 84 -5.36 -4.00 -7.13
N ASP A 85 -6.12 -4.12 -8.22
CA ASP A 85 -5.66 -3.87 -9.59
C ASP A 85 -5.30 -2.40 -9.80
N LEU A 86 -6.13 -1.47 -9.29
CA LEU A 86 -5.85 -0.04 -9.30
C LEU A 86 -4.55 0.28 -8.56
N VAL A 87 -4.37 -0.28 -7.35
CA VAL A 87 -3.12 -0.13 -6.59
C VAL A 87 -1.95 -0.67 -7.39
N SER A 88 -2.03 -1.90 -7.90
CA SER A 88 -0.95 -2.52 -8.67
C SER A 88 -0.57 -1.69 -9.91
N THR A 89 -1.58 -1.20 -10.64
CA THR A 89 -1.38 -0.35 -11.82
C THR A 89 -0.68 0.96 -11.46
N ARG A 90 -1.09 1.60 -10.35
CA ARG A 90 -0.44 2.84 -9.89
C ARG A 90 1.00 2.64 -9.46
N LEU A 91 1.29 1.51 -8.80
CA LEU A 91 2.65 1.20 -8.36
C LEU A 91 3.58 0.82 -9.51
N GLN A 92 3.05 0.37 -10.64
CA GLN A 92 3.83 0.05 -11.82
C GLN A 92 4.13 1.27 -12.71
N ASP A 93 3.36 2.35 -12.54
CA ASP A 93 3.53 3.63 -13.25
C ASP A 93 4.42 4.64 -12.50
N ALA A 94 4.60 4.46 -11.19
CA ALA A 94 5.39 5.32 -10.29
C ALA A 94 6.90 4.98 -10.31
#